data_AF-A0A173S4C6-F1
#
_entry.id   AF-A0A173S4C6-F1
#
_cell.length_a   1.000
_cell.length_b   1.000
_cell.length_c   1.000
_cell.angle_alpha   90.00
_cell.angle_beta   90.00
_cell.angle_gamma   90.00
#
_symmetry.space_group_name_H-M   'P 1'
#
loop_
_entity.id
_entity.type
_entity.pdbx_description
1 polymer ?
#
loop_
_entity_poly.entity_id
_entity_poly.type
_entity_poly.pdbx_seq_one_letter_code
_entity_poly.pdbx_strand_id
1 'polypeptide(L)'
;MKEAKIKVLALLPMELPKEIELDNTLEAMQNFVGRLIECITLSDTGSEVTLVCNDEGKLLGLPLNRPLWDGADVLAGPGFLAGCDNEGNLTFLPQSAMDFYKEKFRAFIEKIKKRNLSYAAMRADGKLPREEYQALCKQADDEIAHLEQELKAISPAPDPQTVSSDMKEIHDFLSQKFDVHGARLAPELIDRFVEVVTPPLPITPTAGS
;
A
#
# COMPACT_ATOMS: atom_id res chain seq x y z
N MET A 1 17.90 -28.56 10.14
CA MET A 1 17.10 -28.55 11.38
C MET A 1 15.97 -27.58 11.15
N LYS A 2 14.71 -27.98 11.41
CA LYS A 2 13.59 -27.04 11.36
C LYS A 2 13.71 -26.08 12.54
N GLU A 3 13.59 -24.79 12.28
CA GLU A 3 13.64 -23.76 13.31
C GLU A 3 12.45 -23.94 14.25
N ALA A 4 12.67 -23.83 15.57
CA ALA A 4 11.60 -24.01 16.54
C ALA A 4 10.56 -22.87 16.49
N LYS A 5 11.02 -21.66 16.14
CA LYS A 5 10.19 -20.46 15.98
C LYS A 5 10.58 -19.73 14.72
N ILE A 6 9.59 -19.16 14.04
CA ILE A 6 9.76 -18.38 12.83
C ILE A 6 9.20 -16.98 13.02
N LYS A 7 9.89 -15.99 12.44
CA LYS A 7 9.39 -14.61 12.39
C LYS A 7 8.47 -14.47 11.19
N VAL A 8 7.22 -14.09 11.45
CA VAL A 8 6.17 -14.01 10.43
C VAL A 8 5.49 -12.64 10.47
N LEU A 9 4.82 -12.28 9.39
CA LEU A 9 3.98 -11.09 9.33
C LEU A 9 2.53 -11.47 9.57
N ALA A 10 2.02 -11.20 10.77
CA ALA A 10 0.63 -11.40 11.15
C ALA A 10 -0.28 -10.43 10.40
N LEU A 11 -1.36 -10.96 9.85
CA LEU A 11 -2.42 -10.26 9.14
C LEU A 11 -3.73 -10.48 9.91
N LEU A 12 -4.02 -9.65 10.89
CA LEU A 12 -5.27 -9.72 11.64
C LEU A 12 -6.35 -8.83 10.98
N PRO A 13 -7.63 -9.23 11.01
CA PRO A 13 -8.72 -8.38 10.53
C PRO A 13 -8.65 -7.01 11.19
N MET A 14 -8.79 -5.95 10.39
CA MET A 14 -8.85 -4.56 10.88
C MET A 14 -7.59 -4.05 11.58
N GLU A 15 -6.47 -4.77 11.48
CA GLU A 15 -5.20 -4.37 12.06
C GLU A 15 -4.11 -4.21 11.00
N LEU A 16 -3.10 -3.41 11.33
CA LEU A 16 -1.90 -3.34 10.52
C LEU A 16 -1.12 -4.67 10.57
N PRO A 17 -0.40 -5.01 9.49
CA PRO A 17 0.50 -6.15 9.50
C PRO A 17 1.56 -5.99 10.61
N LYS A 18 1.65 -6.98 11.50
CA LYS A 18 2.56 -6.97 12.66
C LYS A 18 3.58 -8.07 12.55
N GLU A 19 4.83 -7.75 12.88
CA GLU A 19 5.85 -8.79 13.01
C GLU A 19 5.65 -9.53 14.33
N ILE A 20 5.56 -10.86 14.26
CA ILE A 20 5.43 -11.72 15.44
C ILE A 20 6.38 -12.92 15.33
N GLU A 21 6.71 -13.51 16.47
CA GLU A 21 7.30 -14.84 16.52
C GLU A 21 6.20 -15.88 16.68
N LEU A 22 6.23 -16.91 15.84
CA LEU A 22 5.27 -18.02 15.87
C LEU A 22 6.05 -19.33 15.99
N ASP A 23 5.57 -20.24 16.83
CA ASP A 23 6.14 -21.59 16.89
C ASP A 23 5.94 -22.29 15.53
N ASN A 24 7.00 -22.92 15.00
CA ASN A 24 6.97 -23.59 13.70
C ASN A 24 6.34 -24.99 13.81
N THR A 25 5.13 -25.04 14.36
CA THR A 25 4.34 -26.25 14.55
C THR A 25 2.97 -26.06 13.92
N LEU A 26 2.41 -27.14 13.38
CA LEU A 26 1.07 -27.09 12.79
C LEU A 26 0.01 -26.62 13.80
N GLU A 27 0.11 -27.07 15.05
CA GLU A 27 -0.81 -26.68 16.12
C GLU A 27 -0.79 -25.17 16.37
N ALA A 28 0.40 -24.55 16.46
CA ALA A 28 0.50 -23.10 16.64
C ALA A 28 -0.08 -22.32 15.44
N MET A 29 0.15 -22.79 14.22
CA MET A 29 -0.40 -22.18 13.00
C MET A 29 -1.93 -22.29 12.96
N GLN A 30 -2.47 -23.45 13.29
CA GLN A 30 -3.91 -23.70 13.35
C GLN A 30 -4.58 -22.86 14.44
N ASN A 31 -3.96 -22.76 15.62
CA ASN A 31 -4.43 -21.90 16.70
C ASN A 31 -4.42 -20.42 16.29
N PHE A 32 -3.43 -19.99 15.52
CA PHE A 32 -3.33 -18.62 15.03
C PHE A 32 -4.44 -18.27 14.02
N VAL A 33 -4.68 -19.13 13.01
CA VAL A 33 -5.72 -18.88 11.99
C VAL A 33 -7.12 -19.32 12.43
N GLY A 34 -7.19 -20.05 13.54
CA GLY A 34 -8.40 -20.48 14.22
C GLY A 34 -8.94 -21.86 13.84
N ARG A 35 -8.39 -22.54 12.82
CA ARG A 35 -8.79 -23.89 12.34
C ARG A 35 -7.73 -24.51 11.42
N LEU A 36 -8.13 -25.44 10.56
CA LEU A 36 -7.37 -25.95 9.43
C LEU A 36 -6.79 -24.81 8.60
N ILE A 37 -5.56 -25.03 8.15
CA ILE A 37 -4.79 -24.04 7.42
C ILE A 37 -4.80 -24.36 5.93
N GLU A 38 -4.84 -23.31 5.12
CA GLU A 38 -4.53 -23.33 3.70
C GLU A 38 -3.25 -22.50 3.47
N CYS A 39 -2.33 -23.05 2.69
CA CYS A 39 -1.06 -22.41 2.32
C CYS A 39 -1.11 -21.96 0.85
N ILE A 40 -0.99 -20.65 0.62
CA ILE A 40 -1.05 -20.03 -0.71
C ILE A 40 0.31 -19.39 -1.00
N THR A 41 1.02 -19.88 -2.00
CA THR A 41 2.31 -19.32 -2.42
C THR A 41 2.10 -18.02 -3.20
N LEU A 42 2.88 -17.00 -2.84
CA LEU A 42 2.90 -15.67 -3.43
C LEU A 42 4.19 -15.50 -4.23
N SER A 43 4.07 -15.10 -5.49
CA SER A 43 5.21 -14.99 -6.42
C SER A 43 5.57 -13.55 -6.77
N ASP A 44 4.99 -12.55 -6.09
CA ASP A 44 5.07 -11.14 -6.48
C ASP A 44 6.36 -10.41 -6.05
N THR A 45 7.19 -11.03 -5.22
CA THR A 45 8.45 -10.43 -4.70
C THR A 45 9.72 -11.08 -5.26
N GLY A 46 9.59 -12.10 -6.11
CA GLY A 46 10.72 -12.93 -6.54
C GLY A 46 11.34 -13.78 -5.41
N SER A 47 10.82 -13.68 -4.18
CA SER A 47 11.10 -14.57 -3.06
C SER A 47 9.89 -15.49 -2.86
N GLU A 48 10.13 -16.74 -2.41
CA GLU A 48 9.03 -17.64 -2.07
C GLU A 48 8.41 -17.23 -0.73
N VAL A 49 7.27 -16.56 -0.81
CA VAL A 49 6.48 -16.17 0.36
C VAL A 49 5.19 -16.97 0.35
N THR A 50 4.76 -17.47 1.50
CA THR A 50 3.53 -18.23 1.64
C THR A 50 2.59 -17.52 2.60
N LEU A 51 1.36 -17.28 2.15
CA LEU A 51 0.25 -16.92 3.00
C LEU A 51 -0.32 -18.18 3.63
N VAL A 52 -0.38 -18.20 4.95
CA VAL A 52 -1.08 -19.23 5.71
C VAL A 52 -2.35 -18.61 6.27
N CYS A 53 -3.50 -19.20 5.96
CA CYS A 53 -4.81 -18.69 6.36
C CYS A 53 -5.79 -19.82 6.68
N ASN A 54 -7.00 -19.47 7.09
CA ASN A 54 -8.03 -20.45 7.41
C ASN A 54 -8.70 -20.98 6.14
N ASP A 55 -8.62 -22.29 5.90
CA ASP A 55 -9.16 -22.98 4.71
C ASP A 55 -10.68 -22.79 4.53
N GLU A 56 -11.42 -22.69 5.64
CA GLU A 56 -12.88 -22.50 5.63
C GLU A 56 -13.29 -21.07 5.97
N GLY A 57 -12.36 -20.11 6.03
CA GLY A 57 -12.62 -18.79 6.62
C GLY A 57 -13.82 -18.07 6.01
N LYS A 58 -13.99 -18.15 4.68
CA LYS A 58 -15.13 -17.56 3.98
C LYS A 58 -16.43 -18.33 4.22
N LEU A 59 -16.37 -19.66 4.23
CA LEU A 59 -17.54 -20.52 4.45
C LEU A 59 -18.08 -20.37 5.88
N LEU A 60 -17.20 -20.10 6.83
CA LEU A 60 -17.55 -19.85 8.24
C LEU A 60 -18.01 -18.40 8.50
N GLY A 61 -17.96 -17.52 7.49
CA GLY A 61 -18.31 -16.12 7.64
C GLY A 61 -17.36 -15.34 8.55
N LEU A 62 -16.06 -15.71 8.57
CA LEU A 62 -15.07 -14.94 9.32
C LEU A 62 -14.97 -13.51 8.77
N PRO A 63 -14.59 -12.53 9.62
CA PRO A 63 -14.45 -11.15 9.19
C PRO A 63 -13.52 -11.01 7.98
N LEU A 64 -13.98 -10.32 6.94
CA LEU A 64 -13.13 -10.02 5.79
C LEU A 64 -11.96 -9.16 6.26
N ASN A 65 -10.76 -9.58 5.91
CA ASN A 65 -9.53 -9.00 6.42
C ASN A 65 -8.91 -8.04 5.40
N ARG A 66 -8.60 -8.56 4.20
CA ARG A 66 -7.89 -7.82 3.15
C ARG A 66 -7.97 -8.57 1.82
N PRO A 67 -8.05 -7.88 0.66
CA PRO A 67 -7.93 -8.52 -0.62
C PRO A 67 -6.56 -9.18 -0.77
N LEU A 68 -6.53 -10.38 -1.33
CA LEU A 68 -5.30 -10.99 -1.81
C LEU A 68 -4.70 -10.15 -2.94
N TRP A 69 -3.38 -10.23 -3.07
CA TRP A 69 -2.61 -9.37 -3.97
C TRP A 69 -2.99 -9.62 -5.43
N ASP A 70 -3.50 -8.56 -6.09
CA ASP A 70 -4.15 -8.52 -7.42
C ASP A 70 -5.67 -8.23 -7.37
N GLY A 71 -6.29 -8.44 -6.19
CA GLY A 71 -7.72 -8.22 -5.98
C GLY A 71 -8.62 -9.34 -6.49
N ALA A 72 -8.07 -10.49 -6.87
CA ALA A 72 -8.82 -11.67 -7.33
C ALA A 72 -9.62 -12.32 -6.21
N ASP A 73 -9.18 -12.17 -4.95
CA ASP A 73 -9.80 -12.80 -3.81
C ASP A 73 -9.64 -12.00 -2.52
N VAL A 74 -10.28 -12.41 -1.43
CA VAL A 74 -10.25 -11.75 -0.12
C VAL A 74 -9.93 -12.75 0.99
N LEU A 75 -8.91 -12.44 1.80
CA LEU A 75 -8.61 -13.16 3.03
C LEU A 75 -9.76 -12.96 4.03
N ALA A 76 -10.29 -14.06 4.57
CA ALA A 76 -11.29 -14.06 5.62
C ALA A 76 -10.69 -14.60 6.93
N GLY A 77 -10.79 -13.82 8.00
CA GLY A 77 -10.18 -14.12 9.29
C GLY A 77 -8.67 -13.83 9.35
N PRO A 78 -8.01 -14.25 10.45
CA PRO A 78 -6.57 -14.13 10.63
C PRO A 78 -5.78 -14.92 9.59
N GLY A 79 -4.62 -14.39 9.19
CA GLY A 79 -3.63 -15.10 8.40
C GLY A 79 -2.23 -14.55 8.67
N PHE A 80 -1.20 -15.19 8.14
CA PHE A 80 0.17 -14.68 8.27
C PHE A 80 1.01 -15.01 7.04
N LEU A 81 2.04 -14.19 6.81
CA LEU A 81 3.05 -14.45 5.78
C LEU A 81 4.30 -15.05 6.40
N ALA A 82 4.78 -16.13 5.80
CA ALA A 82 6.03 -16.78 6.14
C ALA A 82 6.90 -16.96 4.88
N GLY A 83 8.21 -17.10 5.07
CA GLY A 83 9.10 -17.54 4.00
C GLY A 83 8.85 -19.02 3.70
N CYS A 84 9.19 -19.46 2.50
CA CYS A 84 9.20 -20.88 2.14
C CYS A 84 10.60 -21.27 1.62
N ASP A 85 11.08 -22.44 2.02
CA ASP A 85 12.27 -23.03 1.42
C ASP A 85 11.90 -23.89 0.19
N ASN A 86 12.93 -24.34 -0.54
CA ASN A 86 12.77 -25.16 -1.75
C ASN A 86 12.14 -26.54 -1.50
N GLU A 87 11.99 -26.94 -0.23
CA GLU A 87 11.36 -28.20 0.18
C GLU A 87 9.89 -28.01 0.57
N GLY A 88 9.38 -26.77 0.54
CA GLY A 88 8.02 -26.44 0.95
C GLY A 88 7.85 -26.23 2.46
N ASN A 89 8.94 -26.12 3.23
CA ASN A 89 8.85 -25.83 4.65
C ASN A 89 8.77 -24.32 4.90
N LEU A 90 7.96 -23.95 5.91
CA LEU A 90 7.87 -22.57 6.36
C LEU A 90 9.13 -22.15 7.13
N THR A 91 9.65 -20.98 6.77
CA THR A 91 10.85 -20.35 7.32
C THR A 91 10.55 -18.91 7.74
N PHE A 92 11.52 -18.23 8.35
CA PHE A 92 11.41 -16.79 8.61
C PHE A 92 11.11 -16.01 7.33
N LEU A 93 10.22 -15.04 7.45
CA LEU A 93 9.98 -14.11 6.36
C LEU A 93 11.15 -13.12 6.29
N PRO A 94 11.85 -12.98 5.14
CA PRO A 94 12.95 -12.03 5.00
C PRO A 94 12.49 -10.59 5.29
N GLN A 95 13.34 -9.76 5.90
CA GLN A 95 12.98 -8.39 6.25
C GLN A 95 12.58 -7.56 5.01
N SER A 96 13.24 -7.77 3.87
CA SER A 96 12.87 -7.13 2.61
C SER A 96 11.44 -7.45 2.17
N ALA A 97 10.99 -8.69 2.36
CA ALA A 97 9.61 -9.09 2.09
C ALA A 97 8.64 -8.49 3.12
N MET A 98 9.01 -8.47 4.41
CA MET A 98 8.20 -7.82 5.45
C MET A 98 7.93 -6.34 5.11
N ASP A 99 8.97 -5.59 4.78
CA ASP A 99 8.87 -4.17 4.47
C ASP A 99 8.04 -3.93 3.20
N PHE A 100 8.26 -4.76 2.16
CA PHE A 100 7.47 -4.71 0.93
C PHE A 100 5.97 -4.90 1.18
N TYR A 101 5.60 -5.94 1.95
CA TYR A 101 4.19 -6.23 2.22
C TYR A 101 3.57 -5.17 3.14
N LYS A 102 4.30 -4.66 4.14
CA LYS A 102 3.82 -3.53 4.97
C LYS A 102 3.52 -2.29 4.13
N GLU A 103 4.38 -1.96 3.16
CA GLU A 103 4.16 -0.81 2.28
C GLU A 103 2.96 -1.04 1.33
N LYS A 104 2.83 -2.25 0.76
CA LYS A 104 1.61 -2.62 0.01
C LYS A 104 0.34 -2.49 0.85
N PHE A 105 0.40 -2.78 2.15
CA PHE A 105 -0.72 -2.59 3.06
C PHE A 105 -1.07 -1.13 3.31
N ARG A 106 -0.09 -0.24 3.43
CA ARG A 106 -0.35 1.20 3.50
C ARG A 106 -1.10 1.69 2.25
N ALA A 107 -0.68 1.25 1.07
CA ALA A 107 -1.38 1.57 -0.17
C ALA A 107 -2.83 1.03 -0.21
N PHE A 108 -3.11 -0.09 0.46
CA PHE A 108 -4.46 -0.62 0.61
C PHE A 108 -5.34 0.26 1.52
N ILE A 109 -4.80 0.75 2.65
CA ILE A 109 -5.51 1.69 3.53
C ILE A 109 -5.88 2.96 2.77
N GLU A 110 -4.97 3.49 1.95
CA GLU A 110 -5.25 4.64 1.09
C GLU A 110 -6.35 4.34 0.04
N LYS A 111 -6.46 3.10 -0.45
CA LYS A 111 -7.58 2.68 -1.30
C LYS A 111 -8.90 2.62 -0.54
N ILE A 112 -8.91 2.16 0.72
CA ILE A 112 -10.10 2.18 1.58
C ILE A 112 -10.56 3.63 1.78
N LYS A 113 -9.64 4.54 2.14
CA LYS A 113 -9.92 5.97 2.28
C LYS A 113 -10.53 6.57 1.00
N LYS A 114 -10.03 6.19 -0.18
CA LYS A 114 -10.60 6.63 -1.47
C LYS A 114 -12.00 6.06 -1.74
N ARG A 115 -12.31 4.84 -1.29
CA ARG A 115 -13.67 4.29 -1.39
C ARG A 115 -14.67 5.07 -0.54
N ASN A 116 -14.28 5.57 0.64
CA ASN A 116 -15.13 6.48 1.42
C ASN A 116 -15.49 7.75 0.64
N LEU A 117 -14.52 8.32 -0.07
CA LEU A 117 -14.74 9.45 -0.96
C LEU A 117 -15.71 9.09 -2.11
N SER A 118 -15.63 7.86 -2.62
CA SER A 118 -16.55 7.33 -3.64
C SER A 118 -17.98 7.16 -3.13
N TYR A 119 -18.20 6.81 -1.86
CA TYR A 119 -19.55 6.74 -1.28
C TYR A 119 -20.22 8.12 -1.27
N ALA A 120 -19.44 9.20 -1.08
CA ALA A 120 -19.96 10.55 -1.16
C ALA A 120 -20.47 10.87 -2.59
N ALA A 121 -19.76 10.39 -3.61
CA ALA A 121 -20.19 10.51 -5.00
C ALA A 121 -21.45 9.66 -5.30
N MET A 122 -21.54 8.42 -4.79
CA MET A 122 -22.73 7.57 -4.94
C MET A 122 -23.98 8.18 -4.28
N ARG A 123 -23.80 8.85 -3.14
CA ARG A 123 -24.87 9.59 -2.45
C ARG A 123 -25.28 10.85 -3.23
N ALA A 124 -24.35 11.56 -3.86
CA ALA A 124 -24.65 12.68 -4.74
C ALA A 124 -25.46 12.25 -5.98
N ASP A 125 -25.21 11.04 -6.48
CA ASP A 125 -25.95 10.40 -7.57
C ASP A 125 -27.31 9.80 -7.14
N GLY A 126 -27.68 9.88 -5.85
CA GLY A 126 -28.93 9.34 -5.31
C GLY A 126 -28.99 7.81 -5.23
N LYS A 127 -27.89 7.10 -5.50
CA LYS A 127 -27.82 5.63 -5.52
C LYS A 127 -27.65 5.00 -4.14
N LEU A 128 -27.41 5.81 -3.12
CA LEU A 128 -27.16 5.36 -1.74
C LEU A 128 -28.01 6.21 -0.77
N PRO A 129 -28.92 5.59 0.00
CA PRO A 129 -29.74 6.32 0.97
C PRO A 129 -28.88 6.90 2.10
N ARG A 130 -29.37 7.99 2.70
CA ARG A 130 -28.61 8.80 3.67
C ARG A 130 -28.16 8.00 4.89
N GLU A 131 -29.02 7.13 5.41
CA GLU A 131 -28.75 6.35 6.63
C GLU A 131 -27.66 5.31 6.38
N GLU A 132 -27.74 4.58 5.26
CA GLU A 132 -26.70 3.63 4.85
C GLU A 132 -25.35 4.33 4.59
N TYR A 133 -25.37 5.48 3.92
CA TYR A 133 -24.16 6.29 3.73
C TYR A 133 -23.53 6.71 5.06
N GLN A 134 -24.34 7.18 6.02
CA GLN A 134 -23.85 7.61 7.33
C GLN A 134 -23.27 6.46 8.15
N ALA A 135 -23.89 5.28 8.10
CA ALA A 135 -23.39 4.08 8.76
C ALA A 135 -22.06 3.63 8.16
N LEU A 136 -21.97 3.55 6.82
CA LEU A 136 -20.74 3.16 6.11
C LEU A 136 -19.59 4.14 6.34
N CYS A 137 -19.85 5.45 6.29
CA CYS A 137 -18.82 6.45 6.57
C CYS A 137 -18.35 6.37 8.02
N LYS A 138 -19.28 6.28 8.98
CA LYS A 138 -18.91 6.17 10.40
C LYS A 138 -18.06 4.93 10.66
N GLN A 139 -18.49 3.77 10.14
CA GLN A 139 -17.74 2.53 10.27
C GLN A 139 -16.32 2.72 9.72
N ALA A 140 -16.18 3.18 8.48
CA ALA A 140 -14.88 3.30 7.87
C ALA A 140 -14.00 4.39 8.50
N ASP A 141 -14.57 5.47 9.04
CA ASP A 141 -13.84 6.50 9.80
C ASP A 141 -13.30 5.95 11.12
N ASP A 142 -14.10 5.16 11.86
CA ASP A 142 -13.67 4.50 13.09
C ASP A 142 -12.52 3.50 12.80
N GLU A 143 -12.61 2.77 11.68
CA GLU A 143 -11.58 1.84 11.21
C GLU A 143 -10.28 2.56 10.82
N ILE A 144 -10.38 3.69 10.09
CA ILE A 144 -9.21 4.50 9.71
C ILE A 144 -8.54 5.07 10.95
N ALA A 145 -9.30 5.63 11.90
CA ALA A 145 -8.76 6.22 13.11
C ALA A 145 -7.97 5.19 13.95
N HIS A 146 -8.49 3.96 14.04
CA HIS A 146 -7.80 2.86 14.71
C HIS A 146 -6.47 2.52 14.01
N LEU A 147 -6.50 2.33 12.69
CA LEU A 147 -5.31 1.98 11.90
C LEU A 147 -4.24 3.09 11.90
N GLU A 148 -4.64 4.36 11.86
CA GLU A 148 -3.71 5.49 11.93
C GLU A 148 -3.04 5.62 13.29
N GLN A 149 -3.77 5.32 14.37
CA GLN A 149 -3.22 5.30 15.72
C GLN A 149 -2.17 4.18 15.86
N GLU A 150 -2.42 3.00 15.31
CA GLU A 150 -1.43 1.93 15.27
C GLU A 150 -0.21 2.30 14.41
N LEU A 151 -0.42 2.92 13.25
CA LEU A 151 0.67 3.33 12.36
C LEU A 151 1.63 4.30 13.07
N LYS A 152 1.08 5.25 13.82
CA LYS A 152 1.84 6.23 14.60
C LYS A 152 2.65 5.57 15.72
N ALA A 153 2.20 4.45 16.28
CA ALA A 153 2.91 3.72 17.32
C ALA A 153 4.10 2.90 16.78
N ILE A 154 4.01 2.42 15.53
CA ILE A 154 5.02 1.56 14.89
C ILE A 154 6.11 2.39 14.19
N SER A 155 5.75 3.55 13.65
CA SER A 155 6.69 4.50 13.04
C SER A 155 6.30 5.90 13.51
N PRO A 156 6.98 6.48 14.51
CA PRO A 156 6.77 7.89 14.83
C PRO A 156 7.02 8.67 13.53
N ALA A 157 6.07 9.52 13.14
CA ALA A 157 6.22 10.34 11.95
C ALA A 157 7.57 11.08 12.03
N PRO A 158 8.43 11.01 11.00
CA PRO A 158 9.67 11.77 11.02
C PRO A 158 9.30 13.24 11.19
N ASP A 159 9.98 13.90 12.12
CA ASP A 159 9.76 15.32 12.39
C ASP A 159 9.89 16.09 11.06
N PRO A 160 9.01 17.05 10.75
CA PRO A 160 9.06 17.78 9.47
C PRO A 160 10.43 18.42 9.17
N GLN A 161 11.20 18.70 10.22
CA GLN A 161 12.56 19.21 10.12
C GLN A 161 13.57 18.16 9.60
N THR A 162 13.40 16.88 9.94
CA THR A 162 14.28 15.79 9.50
C THR A 162 14.15 15.55 7.99
N VAL A 163 12.92 15.49 7.48
CA VAL A 163 12.64 15.30 6.04
C VAL A 163 13.17 16.48 5.20
N SER A 164 13.12 17.70 5.74
CA SER A 164 13.69 18.89 5.09
C SER A 164 15.22 18.86 5.01
N SER A 165 15.89 18.24 5.98
CA SER A 165 17.35 18.09 5.98
C SER A 165 17.78 17.06 4.94
N ASP A 166 17.10 15.91 4.89
CA ASP A 166 17.41 14.82 3.97
C ASP A 166 17.25 15.24 2.49
N MET A 167 16.20 16.00 2.16
CA MET A 167 15.99 16.50 0.79
C MET A 167 17.07 17.49 0.35
N LYS A 168 17.60 18.29 1.29
CA LYS A 168 18.70 19.21 1.01
C LYS A 168 19.99 18.45 0.76
N GLU A 169 20.30 17.44 1.57
CA GLU A 169 21.49 16.60 1.38
C GLU A 169 21.46 15.85 0.04
N ILE A 170 20.29 15.34 -0.36
CA ILE A 170 20.11 14.71 -1.68
C ILE A 170 20.33 15.73 -2.81
N HIS A 171 19.76 16.93 -2.70
CA HIS A 171 19.94 17.99 -3.69
C HIS A 171 21.41 18.43 -3.81
N ASP A 172 22.09 18.61 -2.68
CA ASP A 172 23.49 19.01 -2.62
C ASP A 172 24.40 17.92 -3.21
N PHE A 173 24.11 16.64 -2.93
CA PHE A 173 24.82 15.50 -3.53
C PHE A 173 24.62 15.43 -5.04
N LEU A 174 23.39 15.56 -5.53
CA LEU A 174 23.09 15.54 -6.96
C LEU A 174 23.74 16.71 -7.68
N SER A 175 23.72 17.91 -7.09
CA SER A 175 24.36 19.11 -7.62
C SER A 175 25.89 19.01 -7.66
N GLN A 176 26.50 18.25 -6.74
CA GLN A 176 27.93 18.00 -6.74
C GLN A 176 28.35 16.95 -7.79
N LYS A 177 27.46 16.01 -8.12
CA LYS A 177 27.76 14.87 -9.01
C LYS A 177 27.36 15.10 -10.46
N PHE A 178 26.38 15.95 -10.70
CA PHE A 178 25.91 16.31 -12.04
C PHE A 178 26.19 17.78 -12.32
N ASP A 179 27.08 18.05 -13.28
CA ASP A 179 27.23 19.39 -13.82
C ASP A 179 26.02 19.73 -14.72
N VAL A 180 25.01 20.38 -14.14
CA VAL A 180 23.83 20.88 -14.84
C VAL A 180 24.10 22.16 -15.65
N HIS A 181 25.36 22.61 -15.72
CA HIS A 181 25.82 23.72 -16.56
C HIS A 181 26.34 23.29 -17.93
N GLY A 182 25.98 22.07 -18.39
CA GLY A 182 26.16 21.66 -19.78
C GLY A 182 25.66 22.72 -20.78
N ALA A 183 26.27 22.75 -21.97
CA ALA A 183 26.08 23.81 -22.97
C ALA A 183 24.60 24.22 -23.13
N ARG A 184 24.26 25.41 -22.65
CA ARG A 184 22.93 25.99 -22.78
C ARG A 184 22.83 26.63 -24.16
N LEU A 185 21.77 26.32 -24.90
CA LEU A 185 21.42 27.06 -26.11
C LEU A 185 21.20 28.52 -25.73
N ALA A 186 21.81 29.43 -26.50
CA ALA A 186 21.65 30.86 -26.30
C ALA A 186 20.15 31.21 -26.38
N PRO A 187 19.58 31.96 -25.41
CA PRO A 187 18.14 32.25 -25.36
C PRO A 187 17.60 32.83 -26.67
N GLU A 188 18.44 33.58 -27.39
CA GLU A 188 18.12 34.21 -28.66
C GLU A 188 17.87 33.19 -29.78
N LEU A 189 18.51 32.00 -29.72
CA LEU A 189 18.27 30.90 -30.65
C LEU A 189 16.96 30.17 -30.35
N ILE A 190 16.54 30.14 -29.08
CA ILE A 190 15.29 29.54 -28.65
C ILE A 190 14.13 30.43 -29.11
N ASP A 191 14.21 31.75 -28.88
CA ASP A 191 13.18 32.70 -29.30
C ASP A 191 12.97 32.70 -30.82
N ARG A 192 14.07 32.67 -31.59
CA ARG A 192 14.01 32.59 -33.05
C ARG A 192 13.38 31.29 -33.56
N PHE A 193 13.52 30.19 -32.82
CA PHE A 193 12.84 28.93 -33.15
C PHE A 193 11.34 29.04 -32.85
N VAL A 194 10.98 29.55 -31.67
CA VAL A 194 9.58 29.73 -31.25
C VAL A 194 8.82 30.64 -32.21
N GLU A 195 9.44 31.72 -32.71
CA GLU A 195 8.81 32.63 -33.66
C GLU A 195 8.52 31.96 -35.02
N VAL A 196 9.36 31.02 -35.46
CA VAL A 196 9.20 30.29 -36.73
C VAL A 196 8.13 29.20 -36.65
N VAL A 197 7.99 28.53 -35.51
CA VAL A 197 7.02 27.43 -35.34
C VAL A 197 5.66 27.87 -34.81
N THR A 198 5.51 29.13 -34.39
CA THR A 198 4.22 29.65 -33.92
C THR A 198 3.40 30.13 -35.13
N PRO A 199 2.28 29.47 -35.49
CA PRO A 199 1.42 29.94 -36.56
C PRO A 199 0.82 31.31 -36.18
N PRO A 200 0.75 32.28 -37.11
CA PRO A 200 0.19 33.59 -36.81
C PRO A 200 -1.28 33.46 -36.43
N LEU A 201 -1.67 34.12 -35.33
CA LEU A 201 -3.05 34.13 -34.85
C LEU A 201 -3.99 34.70 -35.92
N PRO A 202 -5.18 34.12 -36.12
CA PRO A 202 -6.15 34.66 -37.06
C PRO A 202 -6.63 36.04 -36.58
N ILE A 203 -6.38 37.07 -37.39
CA ILE A 203 -6.94 38.41 -37.23
C ILE A 203 -8.47 38.36 -37.33
N THR A 204 -9.16 38.53 -36.20
CA THR A 204 -10.61 38.74 -36.19
C THR A 204 -10.91 40.18 -36.64
N PRO A 205 -11.80 40.39 -37.64
CA PRO A 205 -12.16 41.75 -38.05
C PRO A 205 -12.97 42.43 -36.94
N THR A 206 -12.49 43.59 -36.49
CA THR A 206 -13.20 44.51 -35.60
C THR A 206 -14.52 44.93 -36.25
N ALA A 207 -15.64 44.57 -35.62
CA ALA A 207 -16.95 45.11 -35.95
C ALA A 207 -16.98 46.61 -35.61
N GLY A 208 -16.92 47.44 -36.64
CA GLY A 208 -17.19 48.88 -36.54
C GLY A 208 -18.68 49.11 -36.40
N SER A 209 -19.03 49.92 -35.39
CA SER A 209 -20.32 50.54 -35.13
C SER A 209 -20.84 51.40 -36.28
#